data_AF-A0A7V6D4V7-F1
#
_entry.id   AF-A0A7V6D4V7-F1
#
_cell.length_a   1.000
_cell.length_b   1.000
_cell.length_c   1.000
_cell.angle_alpha   90.00
_cell.angle_beta   90.00
_cell.angle_gamma   90.00
#
_symmetry.space_group_name_H-M   'P 1'
#
loop_
_entity.id
_entity.type
_entity.pdbx_description
1 polymer ?
#
loop_
_entity_poly.entity_id
_entity_poly.type
_entity_poly.pdbx_seq_one_letter_code
_entity_poly.pdbx_strand_id
1 'polypeptide(L)'
;MLDERGQFDFTGELLDLVEAVWRAYQESHGRPRSAQERLVGLAYIVAALRRDIDAIGAHIAEAPELQGLDVAGALQEVFGASADAQASAARAELERRGWLAR
;
A
#
# COMPACT_ATOMS: atom_id res chain seq x y z
N MET A 1 -4.74 11.92 -0.57
CA MET A 1 -5.21 13.26 -0.10
C MET A 1 -4.13 13.91 0.78
N LEU A 2 -4.08 15.24 0.96
CA LEU A 2 -3.13 15.85 1.91
C LEU A 2 -3.62 15.61 3.36
N ASP A 3 -2.74 15.15 4.24
CA ASP A 3 -3.01 14.99 5.68
C ASP A 3 -2.88 16.33 6.43
N GLU A 4 -3.11 16.32 7.75
CA GLU A 4 -3.01 17.50 8.61
C GLU A 4 -1.59 18.09 8.69
N ARG A 5 -0.58 17.36 8.19
CA ARG A 5 0.83 17.78 8.12
C ARG A 5 1.22 18.23 6.71
N GLY A 6 0.27 18.26 5.77
CA GLY A 6 0.53 18.60 4.37
C GLY A 6 1.30 17.51 3.63
N GLN A 7 1.30 16.27 4.12
CA GLN A 7 1.88 15.12 3.45
C GLN A 7 0.80 14.39 2.65
N PHE A 8 1.19 13.74 1.57
CA PHE A 8 0.24 12.90 0.85
C PHE A 8 0.00 11.60 1.63
N ASP A 9 -1.24 11.38 2.05
CA ASP A 9 -1.75 10.10 2.56
C ASP A 9 -2.65 9.45 1.52
N PHE A 10 -2.34 8.23 1.13
CA PHE A 10 -3.10 7.42 0.18
C PHE A 10 -3.57 6.09 0.77
N THR A 11 -3.54 5.96 2.11
CA THR A 11 -3.86 4.70 2.79
C THR A 11 -5.26 4.21 2.44
N GLY A 12 -6.26 5.10 2.42
CA GLY A 12 -7.63 4.75 2.07
C GLY A 12 -7.76 4.27 0.62
N GLU A 13 -7.19 5.04 -0.31
CA GLU A 13 -7.22 4.76 -1.74
C GLU A 13 -6.49 3.45 -2.08
N LEU A 14 -5.36 3.15 -1.42
CA LEU A 14 -4.64 1.89 -1.58
C LEU A 14 -5.46 0.70 -1.07
N LEU A 15 -6.12 0.84 0.08
CA LEU A 15 -6.98 -0.22 0.61
C LEU A 15 -8.24 -0.43 -0.24
N ASP A 16 -8.77 0.63 -0.85
CA ASP A 16 -9.87 0.53 -1.82
C ASP A 16 -9.43 -0.22 -3.09
N LEU A 17 -8.23 0.07 -3.60
CA LEU A 17 -7.64 -0.65 -4.73
C LEU A 17 -7.48 -2.14 -4.42
N VAL A 18 -6.92 -2.47 -3.26
CA VAL A 18 -6.74 -3.87 -2.82
C VAL A 18 -8.09 -4.59 -2.73
N GLU A 19 -9.11 -3.95 -2.15
CA GLU A 19 -10.46 -4.54 -2.06
C GLU A 19 -11.08 -4.72 -3.45
N ALA A 20 -10.88 -3.79 -4.37
CA ALA A 20 -11.36 -3.89 -5.75
C ALA A 20 -10.72 -5.08 -6.49
N VAL A 21 -9.40 -5.24 -6.37
CA VAL A 21 -8.67 -6.39 -6.94
C VAL A 21 -9.16 -7.71 -6.32
N TRP A 22 -9.37 -7.74 -5.01
CA TRP A 22 -9.89 -8.91 -4.31
C TRP A 22 -11.31 -9.29 -4.76
N ARG A 23 -12.19 -8.31 -5.00
CA ARG A 23 -13.54 -8.55 -5.55
C ARG A 23 -13.47 -9.12 -6.96
N ALA A 24 -12.65 -8.55 -7.84
CA ALA A 24 -12.46 -9.07 -9.19
C ALA A 24 -11.91 -10.51 -9.19
N TYR A 25 -10.99 -10.84 -8.28
CA TYR A 25 -10.50 -12.20 -8.10
C TYR A 25 -11.63 -13.18 -7.73
N GLN A 26 -12.50 -12.79 -6.78
CA GLN A 26 -13.62 -13.62 -6.33
C GLN A 26 -14.67 -13.85 -7.43
N GLU A 27 -14.86 -12.90 -8.35
CA GLU A 27 -15.76 -13.09 -9.49
C GLU A 27 -15.31 -14.25 -10.39
N SER A 28 -13.99 -14.46 -10.49
CA SER A 28 -13.41 -15.52 -11.33
C SER A 28 -13.17 -16.84 -10.59
N HIS A 29 -12.94 -16.81 -9.28
CA HIS A 29 -12.48 -17.98 -8.49
C HIS A 29 -13.41 -18.38 -7.34
N GLY A 30 -14.47 -17.61 -7.09
CA GLY A 30 -15.40 -17.81 -5.98
C GLY A 30 -14.98 -17.09 -4.70
N ARG A 31 -15.87 -17.13 -3.70
CA ARG A 31 -15.68 -16.48 -2.40
C ARG A 31 -14.70 -17.27 -1.51
N PRO A 32 -13.98 -16.59 -0.59
CA PRO A 32 -13.12 -17.27 0.37
C PRO A 32 -13.93 -18.21 1.27
N ARG A 33 -13.34 -19.33 1.65
CA ARG A 33 -13.93 -20.34 2.53
C ARG A 33 -13.79 -19.97 4.01
N SER A 34 -12.90 -19.04 4.34
CA SER A 34 -12.65 -18.58 5.71
C SER A 34 -12.12 -17.14 5.76
N ALA A 35 -12.17 -16.53 6.95
CA ALA A 35 -11.54 -15.22 7.20
C ALA A 35 -10.03 -15.25 7.01
N GLN A 36 -9.37 -16.36 7.36
CA GLN A 36 -7.93 -16.54 7.16
C GLN A 36 -7.57 -16.54 5.66
N GLU A 37 -8.33 -17.25 4.83
CA GLU A 37 -8.10 -17.27 3.38
C GLU A 37 -8.26 -15.88 2.77
N ARG A 38 -9.27 -15.11 3.21
CA ARG A 38 -9.43 -13.70 2.82
C ARG A 38 -8.19 -12.88 3.18
N LEU A 39 -7.70 -12.98 4.40
CA LEU A 39 -6.53 -12.24 4.86
C LEU A 39 -5.26 -12.59 4.07
N VAL A 40 -5.04 -13.87 3.78
CA VAL A 40 -3.91 -14.31 2.94
C VAL A 40 -4.03 -13.74 1.52
N GLY A 41 -5.24 -13.76 0.94
CA GLY A 41 -5.49 -13.17 -0.38
C GLY A 41 -5.21 -11.67 -0.43
N LEU A 42 -5.68 -10.91 0.57
CA LEU A 42 -5.40 -9.48 0.67
C LEU A 42 -3.91 -9.20 0.88
N ALA A 43 -3.23 -9.98 1.73
CA ALA A 43 -1.79 -9.85 1.95
C ALA A 43 -0.99 -10.13 0.67
N TYR A 44 -1.41 -11.13 -0.13
CA TYR A 44 -0.82 -11.40 -1.43
C TYR A 44 -0.97 -10.22 -2.39
N ILE A 45 -2.17 -9.64 -2.48
CA ILE A 45 -2.42 -8.47 -3.35
C ILE A 45 -1.53 -7.29 -2.93
N VAL A 46 -1.45 -6.98 -1.62
CA VAL A 46 -0.58 -5.92 -1.10
C VAL A 46 0.89 -6.19 -1.45
N ALA A 47 1.36 -7.42 -1.30
CA ALA A 47 2.73 -7.79 -1.64
C ALA A 47 3.01 -7.65 -3.15
N ALA A 48 2.07 -8.04 -4.00
CA ALA A 48 2.17 -7.88 -5.45
C ALA A 48 2.23 -6.39 -5.85
N LEU A 49 1.32 -5.56 -5.32
CA LEU A 49 1.32 -4.12 -5.56
C LEU A 49 2.62 -3.46 -5.10
N ARG A 50 3.14 -3.84 -3.92
CA ARG A 50 4.43 -3.33 -3.44
C ARG A 50 5.55 -3.63 -4.43
N ARG A 51 5.65 -4.88 -4.88
CA ARG A 51 6.68 -5.30 -5.85
C ARG A 51 6.58 -4.48 -7.15
N ASP A 52 5.37 -4.25 -7.63
CA ASP A 52 5.16 -3.50 -8.88
C ASP A 52 5.49 -2.01 -8.69
N ILE A 53 5.16 -1.41 -7.54
CA ILE A 53 5.56 -0.04 -7.17
C ILE A 53 7.08 0.08 -7.07
N ASP A 54 7.76 -0.89 -6.44
CA ASP A 54 9.22 -0.91 -6.32
C ASP A 54 9.88 -0.94 -7.71
N ALA A 55 9.33 -1.74 -8.64
CA ALA A 55 9.81 -1.81 -10.02
C ALA A 55 9.58 -0.50 -10.80
N ILE A 56 8.41 0.12 -10.65
CA ILE A 56 8.12 1.44 -11.23
C ILE A 56 9.10 2.48 -10.69
N GLY A 57 9.34 2.49 -9.38
CA GLY A 57 10.29 3.40 -8.73
C GLY A 57 11.71 3.24 -9.28
N ALA A 58 12.16 2.00 -9.46
CA ALA A 58 13.45 1.71 -10.07
C ALA A 58 13.57 2.30 -11.48
N HIS A 59 12.57 2.12 -12.34
CA HIS A 59 12.57 2.69 -13.69
C HIS A 59 12.48 4.23 -13.71
N ILE A 60 11.74 4.84 -12.78
CA ILE A 60 11.72 6.31 -12.66
C ILE A 60 13.10 6.83 -12.31
N ALA A 61 13.82 6.17 -11.41
CA ALA A 61 15.16 6.57 -11.00
C ALA A 61 16.20 6.49 -12.13
N GLU A 62 15.93 5.72 -13.19
CA GLU A 62 16.76 5.65 -14.40
C GLU A 62 16.56 6.85 -15.35
N ALA A 63 15.59 7.72 -15.08
CA ALA A 63 15.29 8.88 -15.92
C ALA A 63 16.51 9.85 -15.99
N PRO A 64 16.92 10.30 -17.19
CA PRO A 64 18.04 11.24 -17.35
C PRO A 64 17.90 12.52 -16.52
N GLU A 65 16.67 12.99 -16.31
CA GLU A 65 16.34 14.19 -15.51
C GLU A 65 16.70 14.02 -14.03
N LEU A 66 16.82 12.79 -13.55
CA LEU A 66 17.17 12.47 -12.17
C LEU A 66 18.64 12.03 -12.02
N GLN A 67 19.42 12.10 -13.10
CA GLN A 67 20.81 11.67 -13.08
C GLN A 67 21.65 12.50 -12.08
N GLY A 68 22.32 11.79 -11.17
CA GLY A 68 23.14 12.41 -10.12
C GLY A 68 22.38 12.79 -8.85
N LEU A 69 21.06 12.57 -8.79
CA LEU A 69 20.27 12.70 -7.57
C LEU A 69 20.21 11.36 -6.82
N ASP A 70 20.40 11.39 -5.50
CA ASP A 70 20.07 10.26 -4.63
C ASP A 70 18.57 10.26 -4.31
N VAL A 71 17.78 9.81 -5.29
CA VAL A 71 16.31 9.78 -5.17
C VAL A 71 15.87 8.87 -4.02
N ALA A 72 16.53 7.73 -3.84
CA ALA A 72 16.20 6.79 -2.77
C ALA A 72 16.47 7.40 -1.38
N GLY A 73 17.62 8.06 -1.20
CA GLY A 73 17.96 8.80 0.01
C GLY A 73 16.96 9.93 0.30
N ALA A 74 16.62 10.74 -0.71
CA ALA A 74 15.65 11.83 -0.56
C ALA A 74 14.25 11.33 -0.15
N LEU A 75 13.78 10.23 -0.75
CA LEU A 75 12.50 9.62 -0.37
C LEU A 75 12.57 9.03 1.05
N GLN A 76 13.69 8.41 1.43
CA GLN A 76 13.90 7.87 2.77
C GLN A 76 13.95 8.97 3.84
N GLU A 77 14.51 10.15 3.54
CA GLU A 77 14.49 11.29 4.45
C GLU A 77 13.06 11.81 4.68
N VAL A 78 12.24 11.84 3.63
CA VAL A 78 10.86 12.32 3.68
C VAL A 78 9.92 11.32 4.37
N PHE A 79 10.07 10.02 4.07
CA PHE A 79 9.14 8.98 4.54
C PHE A 79 9.66 8.17 5.74
N GLY A 80 10.97 8.09 5.96
CA GLY A 80 11.58 7.23 6.97
C GLY A 80 11.35 7.68 8.42
N ALA A 81 11.02 8.95 8.65
CA ALA A 81 10.82 9.48 10.00
C ALA A 81 9.42 9.21 10.61
N SER A 82 8.43 8.74 9.83
CA SER A 82 7.02 8.67 10.26
C SER A 82 6.43 7.26 10.39
N ALA A 83 7.27 6.22 10.34
CA ALA A 83 6.83 4.82 10.26
C ALA A 83 5.80 4.40 11.35
N ASP A 84 5.98 4.84 12.60
CA ASP A 84 5.09 4.45 13.70
C ASP A 84 3.69 5.11 13.61
N ALA A 85 3.64 6.38 13.22
CA ALA A 85 2.36 7.09 13.07
C ALA A 85 1.56 6.53 11.88
N GLN A 86 2.24 6.25 10.77
CA GLN A 86 1.63 5.65 9.58
C GLN A 86 1.15 4.21 9.86
N ALA A 87 1.92 3.42 10.60
CA ALA A 87 1.51 2.07 10.99
C ALA A 87 0.25 2.08 11.88
N SER A 88 0.15 3.04 12.80
CA SER A 88 -1.03 3.21 13.66
C SER A 88 -2.28 3.61 12.84
N ALA A 89 -2.12 4.58 11.92
CA ALA A 89 -3.20 5.01 11.03
C ALA A 89 -3.67 3.87 10.11
N ALA A 90 -2.75 3.14 9.49
CA ALA A 90 -3.05 1.98 8.66
C ALA A 90 -3.79 0.89 9.45
N ARG A 91 -3.37 0.62 10.70
CA ARG A 91 -4.06 -0.34 11.57
C ARG A 91 -5.49 0.11 11.88
N ALA A 92 -5.69 1.37 12.28
CA ALA A 92 -7.01 1.90 12.59
C ALA A 92 -7.96 1.79 11.38
N GLU A 93 -7.45 2.06 10.18
CA GLU A 93 -8.22 1.95 8.94
C GLU A 93 -8.57 0.50 8.58
N LEU A 94 -7.62 -0.43 8.75
CA LEU A 94 -7.86 -1.87 8.58
C LEU A 94 -8.92 -2.40 9.56
N GLU A 95 -8.89 -1.95 10.81
CA GLU A 95 -9.90 -2.27 11.82
C GLU A 95 -11.28 -1.67 11.47
N ARG A 96 -11.32 -0.40 11.05
CA ARG A 96 -12.56 0.28 10.59
C ARG A 96 -13.23 -0.46 9.43
N ARG A 97 -12.43 -1.03 8.53
CA ARG A 97 -12.90 -1.83 7.38
C ARG A 97 -13.23 -3.29 7.75
N GLY A 98 -13.00 -3.69 9.00
CA GLY A 98 -13.25 -5.05 9.48
C GLY A 98 -12.30 -6.09 8.89
N TRP A 99 -11.11 -5.69 8.42
CA TRP A 99 -10.11 -6.63 7.92
C TRP A 99 -9.40 -7.35 9.07
N LEU A 100 -9.13 -6.62 10.15
CA LEU A 100 -8.56 -7.18 11.37
C LEU A 100 -9.69 -7.41 12.37
N ALA A 101 -9.76 -8.63 12.93
CA ALA A 101 -10.64 -8.90 14.07
C ALA A 101 -10.07 -8.25 15.33
N ARG A 102 -10.95 -7.81 16.24
CA ARG A 102 -10.57 -7.48 17.62
C ARG A 102 -10.39 -8.76 18.43
#